data_AF-A0A9R1PZM8-F1
#
_entry.id   AF-A0A9R1PZM8-F1
#
_cell.length_a   1.000
_cell.length_b   1.000
_cell.length_c   1.000
_cell.angle_alpha   90.00
_cell.angle_beta   90.00
_cell.angle_gamma   90.00
#
_symmetry.space_group_name_H-M   'P 1'
#
loop_
_entity.id
_entity.type
_entity.pdbx_description
1 polymer ?
#
loop_
_entity_poly.entity_id
_entity_poly.type
_entity_poly.pdbx_seq_one_letter_code
_entity_poly.pdbx_strand_id
1 'polypeptide(L)'
;MCWVMAWSGLAPRVSGGEEGGKGEPVLLPDVSHLVLSALVSAGAVADDEGVWGWEVSGAGKGVSVQEFTSWVISTVPGLGNCLSRYVQDRFRSSEVDPAKESSVSTGNTTFDTSDAYLLTRGRAWSISLSVRNTLSEKFLSASVIGMDTEDLLYRSSLHGKGLSRFWSCVEGYKGPALILLSAFSNSGSENVDAGRKWGIGVLTEDGFENKDTFYGSSGFLCATYPIFRMLLPSGKEKNIMYCHLHTQLKTYEATPKPLGLAFGGSIGNERIFIDEDFSKVTVRHHAVDKTYQNGSLIPNQIDLAAFGNWEDSPEKMMMDMVSDPNKARREER
;
A
#
# COMPACT_ATOMS: atom_id res chain seq x y z
N MET A 1 -17.61 6.63 -5.54
CA MET A 1 -18.77 6.13 -4.77
C MET A 1 -18.62 6.46 -3.29
N CYS A 2 -17.87 5.72 -2.45
CA CYS A 2 -17.86 5.93 -0.98
C CYS A 2 -17.37 7.30 -0.52
N TRP A 3 -16.44 7.92 -1.25
CA TRP A 3 -16.01 9.28 -0.99
C TRP A 3 -17.09 10.31 -1.36
N VAL A 4 -17.69 10.24 -2.55
CA VAL A 4 -18.84 11.08 -2.96
C VAL A 4 -19.98 10.96 -1.95
N MET A 5 -20.19 9.73 -1.46
CA MET A 5 -21.17 9.40 -0.46
C MET A 5 -20.87 10.01 0.92
N ALA A 6 -19.63 9.89 1.43
CA ALA A 6 -19.20 10.54 2.67
C ALA A 6 -19.22 12.07 2.57
N TRP A 7 -18.76 12.63 1.44
CA TRP A 7 -18.79 14.07 1.17
C TRP A 7 -20.21 14.62 1.10
N SER A 8 -21.15 13.89 0.48
CA SER A 8 -22.55 14.31 0.43
C SER A 8 -23.29 14.19 1.77
N GLY A 9 -22.75 13.43 2.73
CA GLY A 9 -23.21 13.41 4.13
C GLY A 9 -22.59 14.52 4.98
N LEU A 10 -21.36 14.96 4.66
CA LEU A 10 -20.61 15.98 5.37
C LEU A 10 -20.82 17.42 4.84
N ALA A 11 -21.25 17.57 3.59
CA ALA A 11 -21.47 18.88 2.99
C ALA A 11 -22.69 19.56 3.64
N PRO A 12 -22.56 20.81 4.15
CA PRO A 12 -23.72 21.60 4.52
C PRO A 12 -24.63 21.69 3.30
N ARG A 13 -25.93 21.42 3.46
CA ARG A 13 -26.89 21.66 2.39
C ARG A 13 -26.76 23.13 2.00
N VAL A 14 -26.13 23.40 0.85
CA VAL A 14 -26.20 24.71 0.21
C VAL A 14 -27.65 24.85 -0.22
N SER A 15 -28.48 25.37 0.67
CA SER A 15 -29.83 25.79 0.35
C SER A 15 -29.71 26.87 -0.70
N GLY A 16 -30.28 26.61 -1.88
CA GLY A 16 -30.27 27.53 -3.00
C GLY A 16 -30.73 28.92 -2.56
N GLY A 17 -29.93 29.92 -2.93
CA GLY A 17 -30.16 31.31 -2.59
C GLY A 17 -29.04 32.19 -3.11
N GLU A 18 -29.19 32.58 -4.38
CA GLU A 18 -28.62 33.77 -5.01
C GLU A 18 -27.15 33.80 -5.44
N GLU A 19 -27.01 34.53 -6.54
CA GLU A 19 -25.89 34.68 -7.45
C GLU A 19 -24.61 35.19 -6.79
N GLY A 20 -23.45 34.65 -7.21
CA GLY A 20 -22.16 35.32 -7.02
C GLY A 20 -21.23 34.69 -5.98
N GLY A 21 -20.84 33.44 -6.17
CA GLY A 21 -19.70 32.86 -5.44
C GLY A 21 -19.08 31.74 -6.24
N LYS A 22 -17.81 31.90 -6.66
CA LYS A 22 -17.02 30.81 -7.23
C LYS A 22 -16.94 29.68 -6.21
N GLY A 23 -17.80 28.67 -6.33
CA GLY A 23 -17.70 27.46 -5.53
C GLY A 23 -16.32 26.83 -5.74
N GLU A 24 -15.61 26.55 -4.65
CA GLU A 24 -14.32 25.86 -4.74
C GLU A 24 -14.49 24.52 -5.46
N PRO A 25 -13.55 24.14 -6.36
CA PRO A 25 -13.63 22.89 -7.07
C PRO A 25 -13.58 21.72 -6.08
N VAL A 26 -14.57 20.83 -6.16
CA VAL A 26 -14.58 19.57 -5.40
C VAL A 26 -13.39 18.72 -5.85
N LEU A 27 -12.36 18.64 -5.02
CA LEU A 27 -11.15 17.83 -5.26
C LEU A 27 -11.45 16.34 -5.01
N LEU A 28 -11.69 15.60 -6.08
CA LEU A 28 -11.87 14.15 -6.04
C LEU A 28 -10.53 13.46 -5.68
N PRO A 29 -10.54 12.44 -4.79
CA PRO A 29 -9.34 11.67 -4.52
C PRO A 29 -8.93 10.91 -5.78
N ASP A 30 -7.63 10.87 -6.05
CA ASP A 30 -7.09 10.04 -7.11
C ASP A 30 -7.28 8.55 -6.76
N VAL A 31 -8.06 7.85 -7.57
CA VAL A 31 -8.36 6.42 -7.40
C VAL A 31 -7.73 5.57 -8.51
N SER A 32 -6.83 6.16 -9.30
CA SER A 32 -6.19 5.51 -10.45
C SER A 32 -5.48 4.22 -10.06
N HIS A 33 -4.82 4.19 -8.90
CA HIS A 33 -4.14 3.02 -8.35
C HIS A 33 -5.09 1.87 -7.99
N LEU A 34 -6.33 2.16 -7.58
CA LEU A 34 -7.36 1.14 -7.33
C LEU A 34 -7.95 0.61 -8.64
N VAL A 35 -8.22 1.49 -9.60
CA VAL A 35 -8.72 1.11 -10.93
C VAL A 35 -7.70 0.23 -11.65
N LEU A 36 -6.42 0.62 -11.61
CA LEU A 36 -5.32 -0.16 -12.16
C LEU A 36 -5.18 -1.51 -11.48
N SER A 37 -5.32 -1.57 -10.14
CA SER A 37 -5.34 -2.87 -9.43
C SER A 37 -6.46 -3.79 -9.88
N ALA A 38 -7.66 -3.26 -10.11
CA ALA A 38 -8.80 -4.05 -10.59
C ALA A 38 -8.55 -4.55 -12.02
N LEU A 39 -7.99 -3.71 -12.90
CA LEU A 39 -7.60 -4.08 -14.26
C LEU A 39 -6.54 -5.19 -14.28
N VAL A 40 -5.50 -5.07 -13.46
CA VAL A 40 -4.46 -6.10 -13.31
C VAL A 40 -5.06 -7.40 -12.79
N SER A 41 -5.95 -7.34 -11.80
CA SER A 41 -6.60 -8.54 -11.27
C SER A 41 -7.56 -9.22 -12.25
N ALA A 42 -8.15 -8.46 -13.17
CA ALA A 42 -9.01 -8.99 -14.23
C ALA A 42 -8.21 -9.50 -15.46
N GLY A 43 -6.87 -9.41 -15.43
CA GLY A 43 -6.02 -9.76 -16.56
C GLY A 43 -6.17 -8.81 -17.77
N ALA A 44 -6.74 -7.62 -17.56
CA ALA A 44 -6.87 -6.59 -18.60
C ALA A 44 -5.55 -5.85 -18.84
N VAL A 45 -4.67 -5.82 -17.83
CA VAL A 45 -3.27 -5.39 -17.94
C VAL A 45 -2.41 -6.62 -17.76
N ALA A 46 -1.78 -7.07 -18.84
CA ALA A 46 -1.17 -8.40 -18.94
C ALA A 46 0.26 -8.46 -18.40
N ASP A 47 1.00 -7.34 -18.43
CA ASP A 47 2.41 -7.28 -18.07
C ASP A 47 2.75 -6.05 -17.23
N ASP A 48 3.92 -6.10 -16.58
CA ASP A 48 4.43 -5.00 -15.77
C ASP A 48 4.65 -3.73 -16.61
N GLU A 49 5.03 -3.85 -17.88
CA GLU A 49 5.13 -2.72 -18.82
C GLU A 49 3.78 -1.99 -18.95
N GLY A 50 2.68 -2.74 -19.06
CA GLY A 50 1.33 -2.20 -19.08
C GLY A 50 0.91 -1.53 -17.77
N VAL A 51 1.48 -1.92 -16.63
CA VAL A 51 1.24 -1.23 -15.33
C VAL A 51 1.88 0.15 -15.33
N TRP A 52 3.06 0.31 -15.93
CA TRP A 52 3.80 1.58 -15.96
C TRP A 52 3.40 2.49 -17.12
N GLY A 53 2.94 1.92 -18.23
CA GLY A 53 2.46 2.65 -19.40
C GLY A 53 0.96 2.95 -19.41
N TRP A 54 0.24 2.65 -18.32
CA TRP A 54 -1.20 2.88 -18.25
C TRP A 54 -1.53 4.37 -18.12
N GLU A 55 -2.12 4.92 -19.18
CA GLU A 55 -2.79 6.22 -19.15
C GLU A 55 -4.31 6.02 -19.10
N VAL A 56 -5.01 6.80 -18.27
CA VAL A 56 -6.49 6.79 -18.17
C VAL A 56 -7.16 7.04 -19.54
N SER A 57 -6.48 7.74 -20.45
CA SER A 57 -6.91 8.06 -21.82
C SER A 57 -6.60 6.99 -22.87
N GLY A 58 -5.74 6.01 -22.56
CA GLY A 58 -5.30 4.97 -23.50
C GLY A 58 -6.20 3.73 -23.41
N ALA A 59 -6.84 3.38 -24.52
CA ALA A 59 -7.78 2.27 -24.66
C ALA A 59 -7.24 0.92 -24.15
N GLY A 60 -7.50 0.60 -22.87
CA GLY A 60 -7.42 -0.74 -22.32
C GLY A 60 -8.78 -1.47 -22.44
N LYS A 61 -8.74 -2.80 -22.52
CA LYS A 61 -9.93 -3.64 -22.40
C LYS A 61 -10.61 -3.31 -21.06
N GLY A 62 -11.81 -2.73 -21.10
CA GLY A 62 -12.55 -2.39 -19.89
C GLY A 62 -12.82 -3.62 -19.02
N VAL A 63 -12.89 -3.44 -17.70
CA VAL A 63 -13.31 -4.48 -16.76
C VAL A 63 -14.83 -4.50 -16.70
N SER A 64 -15.45 -5.68 -16.74
CA SER A 64 -16.89 -5.77 -16.51
C SER A 64 -17.25 -5.31 -15.09
N VAL A 65 -18.45 -4.77 -14.89
CA VAL A 65 -18.92 -4.35 -13.55
C VAL A 65 -18.87 -5.52 -12.55
N GLN A 66 -19.12 -6.74 -13.02
CA GLN A 66 -19.08 -7.96 -12.21
C GLN A 66 -17.65 -8.28 -11.74
N GLU A 67 -16.66 -8.27 -12.65
CA GLU A 67 -15.25 -8.51 -12.31
C GLU A 67 -14.73 -7.44 -11.33
N PHE A 68 -15.06 -6.17 -11.57
CA PHE A 68 -14.70 -5.07 -10.67
C PHE A 68 -15.31 -5.26 -9.28
N THR A 69 -16.60 -5.62 -9.22
CA THR A 69 -17.31 -5.82 -7.95
C THR A 69 -16.77 -7.04 -7.21
N SER A 70 -16.45 -8.13 -7.90
CA SER A 70 -15.79 -9.30 -7.33
C SER A 70 -14.42 -8.95 -6.76
N TRP A 71 -13.61 -8.19 -7.51
CA TRP A 71 -12.32 -7.70 -7.04
C TRP A 71 -12.45 -6.84 -5.78
N VAL A 72 -13.36 -5.87 -5.79
CA VAL A 72 -13.65 -5.02 -4.63
C VAL A 72 -14.02 -5.85 -3.39
N ILE A 73 -14.93 -6.81 -3.52
CA ILE A 73 -15.36 -7.64 -2.38
C ILE A 73 -14.19 -8.45 -1.82
N SER A 74 -13.31 -8.95 -2.69
CA SER A 74 -12.15 -9.75 -2.28
C SER A 74 -10.99 -8.94 -1.68
N THR A 75 -10.73 -7.74 -2.20
CA THR A 75 -9.51 -6.96 -1.91
C THR A 75 -9.79 -5.75 -1.01
N VAL A 76 -10.99 -5.18 -1.09
CA VAL A 76 -11.38 -3.90 -0.49
C VAL A 76 -12.76 -4.04 0.18
N PRO A 77 -12.88 -4.92 1.20
CA PRO A 77 -14.18 -5.33 1.75
C PRO A 77 -14.98 -4.18 2.38
N GLY A 78 -14.32 -3.10 2.79
CA GLY A 78 -14.95 -1.92 3.38
C GLY A 78 -15.84 -1.13 2.41
N LEU A 79 -15.71 -1.33 1.09
CA LEU A 79 -16.52 -0.59 0.11
C LEU A 79 -18.03 -0.87 0.29
N GLY A 80 -18.39 -2.13 0.56
CA GLY A 80 -19.78 -2.51 0.82
C GLY A 80 -20.36 -1.80 2.06
N ASN A 81 -19.58 -1.75 3.14
CA ASN A 81 -19.98 -1.08 4.38
C ASN A 81 -20.18 0.43 4.19
N CYS A 82 -19.31 1.07 3.42
CA CYS A 82 -19.45 2.49 3.10
C CYS A 82 -20.70 2.78 2.27
N LEU A 83 -21.10 1.89 1.35
CA LEU A 83 -22.36 2.02 0.61
C LEU A 83 -23.57 1.86 1.53
N SER A 84 -23.56 0.89 2.44
CA SER A 84 -24.64 0.72 3.41
C SER A 84 -24.79 1.93 4.33
N ARG A 85 -23.68 2.45 4.87
CA ARG A 85 -23.68 3.65 5.72
C ARG A 85 -24.20 4.88 4.98
N TYR A 86 -23.74 5.10 3.75
CA TYR A 86 -24.27 6.18 2.91
C TYR A 86 -25.78 6.13 2.77
N VAL A 87 -26.30 4.96 2.41
CA VAL A 87 -27.74 4.78 2.18
C VAL A 87 -28.49 5.02 3.49
N GLN A 88 -27.98 4.52 4.63
CA GLN A 88 -28.57 4.77 5.95
C GLN A 88 -28.56 6.25 6.34
N ASP A 89 -27.45 6.96 6.13
CA ASP A 89 -27.33 8.39 6.42
C ASP A 89 -28.27 9.22 5.52
N ARG A 90 -28.43 8.83 4.26
CA ARG A 90 -29.39 9.46 3.34
C ARG A 90 -30.84 9.25 3.79
N PHE A 91 -31.21 8.03 4.19
CA PHE A 91 -32.55 7.77 4.73
C PHE A 91 -32.81 8.58 6.01
N ARG A 92 -31.87 8.61 6.96
CA ARG A 92 -31.99 9.43 8.17
C ARG A 92 -32.10 10.92 7.87
N SER A 93 -31.34 11.42 6.88
CA SER A 93 -31.42 12.83 6.45
C SER A 93 -32.72 13.20 5.73
N SER A 94 -33.51 12.21 5.32
CA SER A 94 -34.86 12.39 4.76
C SER A 94 -35.95 12.37 5.84
N GLU A 95 -35.65 11.90 7.06
CA GLU A 95 -36.59 11.82 8.19
C GLU A 95 -36.45 12.99 9.19
N VAL A 96 -35.37 13.76 9.13
CA VAL A 96 -35.09 14.88 10.05
C VAL A 96 -35.59 16.21 9.47
N ASP A 97 -36.50 16.87 10.20
CA ASP A 97 -36.91 18.26 9.96
C ASP A 97 -35.72 19.23 10.11
N PRO A 98 -35.66 20.33 9.33
CA PRO A 98 -34.46 21.16 9.17
C PRO A 98 -34.24 22.14 10.34
N ALA A 99 -34.26 21.66 11.59
CA ALA A 99 -34.07 22.49 12.76
C ALA A 99 -33.36 21.74 13.88
N LYS A 100 -32.06 21.48 13.68
CA LYS A 100 -30.95 21.58 14.66
C LYS A 100 -29.83 20.62 14.27
N GLU A 101 -28.62 21.18 14.14
CA GLU A 101 -27.32 20.64 14.58
C GLU A 101 -26.26 21.50 13.87
N SER A 102 -25.78 22.55 14.55
CA SER A 102 -24.58 22.59 15.39
C SER A 102 -23.27 22.48 14.60
N SER A 103 -22.59 23.62 14.59
CA SER A 103 -21.30 23.96 14.01
C SER A 103 -20.20 22.89 14.12
N VAL A 104 -19.59 22.58 12.98
CA VAL A 104 -18.17 22.22 12.92
C VAL A 104 -17.45 23.30 12.10
N SER A 105 -16.53 23.97 12.77
CA SER A 105 -15.65 24.99 12.22
C SER A 105 -14.86 24.43 11.02
N THR A 106 -15.03 25.03 9.85
CA THR A 106 -14.23 24.74 8.66
C THR A 106 -12.94 25.56 8.75
N GLY A 107 -11.89 24.94 9.26
CA GLY A 107 -10.53 25.49 9.20
C GLY A 107 -9.89 25.16 7.86
N ASN A 108 -9.69 26.21 7.05
CA ASN A 108 -8.83 26.35 5.87
C ASN A 108 -8.48 25.07 5.09
N THR A 109 -9.17 24.88 3.95
CA THR A 109 -8.74 24.06 2.82
C THR A 109 -7.42 24.60 2.26
N THR A 110 -6.30 24.07 2.73
CA THR A 110 -5.04 24.25 2.02
C THR A 110 -5.05 23.35 0.79
N PHE A 111 -4.95 24.04 -0.34
CA PHE A 111 -4.97 23.52 -1.69
C PHE A 111 -3.95 22.40 -1.89
N ASP A 112 -4.31 21.53 -2.83
CA ASP A 112 -3.51 20.51 -3.47
C ASP A 112 -2.03 20.93 -3.56
N THR A 113 -1.19 20.41 -2.66
CA THR A 113 0.26 20.52 -2.76
C THR A 113 0.78 19.16 -3.14
N SER A 114 0.81 18.93 -4.46
CA SER A 114 1.95 18.37 -5.18
C SER A 114 2.81 17.39 -4.38
N ASP A 115 2.61 16.08 -4.51
CA ASP A 115 3.61 15.02 -4.23
C ASP A 115 4.38 15.05 -2.88
N ALA A 116 4.08 15.96 -1.96
CA ALA A 116 4.92 16.27 -0.80
C ALA A 116 4.73 15.25 0.33
N TYR A 117 3.59 14.55 0.30
CA TYR A 117 3.21 13.52 1.24
C TYR A 117 2.96 12.22 0.48
N LEU A 118 3.58 11.13 0.95
CA LEU A 118 3.31 9.81 0.39
C LEU A 118 1.88 9.33 0.67
N LEU A 119 1.23 9.81 1.73
CA LEU A 119 -0.18 9.52 1.99
C LEU A 119 -1.06 10.54 1.27
N THR A 120 -1.43 10.25 0.02
CA THR A 120 -2.44 11.02 -0.70
C THR A 120 -3.84 10.67 -0.20
N ARG A 121 -4.83 11.54 -0.46
CA ARG A 121 -6.24 11.27 -0.15
C ARG A 121 -6.73 9.93 -0.72
N GLY A 122 -6.32 9.62 -1.96
CA GLY A 122 -6.61 8.36 -2.62
C GLY A 122 -6.02 7.13 -1.93
N ARG A 123 -4.76 7.22 -1.49
CA ARG A 123 -4.09 6.14 -0.74
C ARG A 123 -4.70 5.96 0.64
N ALA A 124 -4.99 7.06 1.35
CA ALA A 124 -5.70 7.01 2.64
C ALA A 124 -7.07 6.34 2.51
N TRP A 125 -7.83 6.69 1.47
CA TRP A 125 -9.10 6.04 1.17
C TRP A 125 -8.96 4.54 0.90
N SER A 126 -7.92 4.14 0.16
CA SER A 126 -7.71 2.72 -0.16
C SER A 126 -7.36 1.89 1.07
N ILE A 127 -6.52 2.46 1.95
CA ILE A 127 -6.17 1.86 3.24
C ILE A 127 -7.41 1.76 4.13
N SER A 128 -8.21 2.82 4.22
CA SER A 128 -9.41 2.83 5.09
C SER A 128 -10.41 1.73 4.75
N LEU A 129 -10.56 1.42 3.46
CA LEU A 129 -11.47 0.38 3.00
C LEU A 129 -10.93 -1.04 3.20
N SER A 130 -9.63 -1.20 3.44
CA SER A 130 -8.98 -2.51 3.58
C SER A 130 -8.80 -2.92 5.04
N VAL A 131 -8.68 -1.93 5.92
CA VAL A 131 -8.52 -2.12 7.36
C VAL A 131 -9.90 -2.20 8.03
N ARG A 132 -10.04 -3.08 9.03
CA ARG A 132 -11.31 -3.31 9.77
C ARG A 132 -11.29 -2.85 11.24
N ASN A 133 -10.22 -2.19 11.67
CA ASN A 133 -10.06 -1.68 13.03
C ASN A 133 -10.45 -0.20 13.12
N THR A 134 -10.33 0.40 14.30
CA THR A 134 -10.67 1.81 14.55
C THR A 134 -9.86 2.81 13.70
N LEU A 135 -8.72 2.39 13.14
CA LEU A 135 -7.92 3.22 12.22
C LEU A 135 -8.62 3.44 10.88
N SER A 136 -9.58 2.59 10.49
CA SER A 136 -10.33 2.76 9.25
C SER A 136 -11.02 4.12 9.21
N GLU A 137 -11.63 4.55 10.31
CA GLU A 137 -12.31 5.85 10.41
C GLU A 137 -11.31 7.01 10.33
N LYS A 138 -10.13 6.86 10.95
CA LYS A 138 -9.06 7.88 10.88
C LYS A 138 -8.54 8.07 9.46
N PHE A 139 -8.28 6.98 8.74
CA PHE A 139 -7.86 7.03 7.34
C PHE A 139 -8.98 7.52 6.42
N LEU A 140 -10.23 7.20 6.72
CA LEU A 140 -11.39 7.72 5.98
C LEU A 140 -11.49 9.24 6.14
N SER A 141 -11.34 9.76 7.36
CA SER A 141 -11.28 11.20 7.62
C SER A 141 -10.13 11.87 6.85
N ALA A 142 -8.93 11.27 6.90
CA ALA A 142 -7.75 11.76 6.17
C ALA A 142 -7.94 11.76 4.64
N SER A 143 -8.79 10.88 4.10
CA SER A 143 -9.13 10.89 2.67
C SER A 143 -10.02 12.06 2.23
N VAL A 144 -10.72 12.68 3.18
CA VAL A 144 -11.63 13.80 2.93
C VAL A 144 -10.93 15.12 3.21
N ILE A 145 -10.38 15.26 4.41
CA ILE A 145 -9.84 16.52 4.92
C ILE A 145 -8.34 16.64 4.58
N GLY A 146 -7.63 15.53 4.49
CA GLY A 146 -6.17 15.47 4.43
C GLY A 146 -5.58 15.01 5.76
N MET A 147 -4.26 14.76 5.78
CA MET A 147 -3.56 14.41 7.02
C MET A 147 -3.34 15.64 7.88
N ASP A 148 -3.58 15.50 9.19
CA ASP A 148 -3.12 16.45 10.19
C ASP A 148 -1.59 16.37 10.30
N THR A 149 -0.93 17.52 10.45
CA THR A 149 0.51 17.59 10.71
C THR A 149 0.88 17.04 12.08
N GLU A 150 -0.04 17.10 13.05
CA GLU A 150 0.16 16.55 14.40
C GLU A 150 0.21 15.01 14.40
N ASP A 151 -0.34 14.36 13.37
CA ASP A 151 -0.29 12.92 13.18
C ASP A 151 1.04 12.43 12.57
N LEU A 152 1.90 13.35 12.10
CA LEU A 152 3.17 13.01 11.47
C LEU A 152 4.27 12.80 12.50
N LEU A 153 4.65 11.54 12.73
CA LEU A 153 5.80 11.23 13.60
C LEU A 153 7.14 11.54 12.93
N TYR A 154 7.34 11.11 11.68
CA TYR A 154 8.62 11.23 10.99
C TYR A 154 8.49 11.43 9.48
N ARG A 155 9.34 12.29 8.91
CA ARG A 155 9.58 12.39 7.46
C ARG A 155 11.06 12.63 7.18
N SER A 156 11.64 11.81 6.30
CA SER A 156 13.06 11.91 5.94
C SER A 156 13.47 13.24 5.31
N SER A 157 12.59 13.89 4.55
CA SER A 157 12.86 15.22 3.97
C SER A 157 12.78 16.38 4.98
N LEU A 158 12.13 16.19 6.14
CA LEU A 158 12.00 17.22 7.18
C LEU A 158 12.99 16.97 8.33
N HIS A 159 13.12 15.72 8.77
CA HIS A 159 13.90 15.36 9.96
C HIS A 159 15.29 14.79 9.62
N GLY A 160 15.59 14.61 8.34
CA GLY A 160 16.80 13.97 7.85
C GLY A 160 16.68 12.45 7.74
N LYS A 161 17.55 11.85 6.93
CA LYS A 161 17.61 10.40 6.70
C LYS A 161 18.38 9.67 7.80
N GLY A 162 18.07 8.39 7.96
CA GLY A 162 18.79 7.47 8.83
C GLY A 162 18.09 7.14 10.14
N LEU A 163 18.42 5.97 10.66
CA LEU A 163 17.77 5.32 11.78
C LEU A 163 17.90 6.13 13.08
N SER A 164 19.03 6.83 13.28
CA SER A 164 19.21 7.72 14.43
C SER A 164 18.24 8.91 14.42
N ARG A 165 17.97 9.50 13.24
CA ARG A 165 16.99 10.60 13.10
C ARG A 165 15.57 10.09 13.27
N PHE A 166 15.27 8.94 12.67
CA PHE A 166 14.01 8.25 12.87
C PHE A 166 13.71 8.03 14.36
N TRP A 167 14.66 7.45 15.10
CA TRP A 167 14.51 7.18 16.54
C TRP A 167 14.26 8.44 17.36
N SER A 168 14.97 9.54 17.07
CA SER A 168 14.73 10.81 17.79
C SER A 168 13.31 11.35 17.66
N CYS A 169 12.54 10.89 16.67
CA CYS A 169 11.15 11.31 16.45
C CYS A 169 10.12 10.28 16.94
N VAL A 170 10.43 8.98 16.89
CA VAL A 170 9.45 7.91 17.19
C VAL A 170 9.60 7.31 18.58
N GLU A 171 10.73 7.57 19.26
CA GLU A 171 10.98 7.03 20.59
C GLU A 171 9.87 7.43 21.59
N GLY A 172 9.36 6.45 22.33
CA GLY A 172 8.28 6.64 23.29
C GLY A 172 6.87 6.57 22.70
N TYR A 173 6.69 6.63 21.39
CA TYR A 173 5.38 6.39 20.77
C TYR A 173 5.01 4.90 20.87
N LYS A 174 3.82 4.61 21.40
CA LYS A 174 3.34 3.23 21.65
C LYS A 174 2.08 2.86 20.88
N GLY A 175 1.53 3.77 20.07
CA GLY A 175 0.32 3.52 19.30
C GLY A 175 0.59 2.85 17.94
N PRO A 176 -0.48 2.63 17.15
CA PRO A 176 -0.37 2.16 15.78
C PRO A 176 0.35 3.18 14.87
N ALA A 177 1.19 2.70 13.96
CA ALA A 177 1.93 3.55 13.04
C ALA A 177 1.79 3.09 11.59
N LEU A 178 1.65 4.05 10.66
CA LEU A 178 1.75 3.81 9.23
C LEU A 178 3.09 4.35 8.72
N ILE A 179 3.94 3.46 8.23
CA ILE A 179 5.12 3.83 7.46
C ILE A 179 4.77 3.80 5.98
N LEU A 180 5.14 4.85 5.26
CA LEU A 180 5.08 4.89 3.80
C LEU A 180 6.49 5.09 3.25
N LEU A 181 6.82 4.30 2.24
CA LEU A 181 8.12 4.31 1.59
C LEU A 181 7.89 4.52 0.10
N SER A 182 8.70 5.39 -0.49
CA SER A 182 8.81 5.53 -1.93
C SER A 182 10.27 5.33 -2.30
N ALA A 183 10.49 4.53 -3.33
CA ALA A 183 11.82 4.28 -3.86
C ALA A 183 11.74 4.04 -5.36
N PHE A 184 12.90 4.04 -6.00
CA PHE A 184 13.04 3.76 -7.42
C PHE A 184 13.60 2.36 -7.58
N SER A 185 13.09 1.63 -8.58
CA SER A 185 13.74 0.40 -9.02
C SER A 185 15.11 0.72 -9.61
N ASN A 186 16.11 -0.09 -9.30
CA ASN A 186 17.44 0.03 -9.88
C ASN A 186 17.38 -0.48 -11.34
N SER A 187 16.89 0.35 -12.26
CA SER A 187 17.08 0.08 -13.69
C SER A 187 18.55 0.30 -13.96
N GLY A 188 19.29 -0.70 -14.44
CA GLY A 188 20.71 -0.56 -14.80
C GLY A 188 20.96 0.37 -16.00
N SER A 189 20.08 1.34 -16.26
CA SER A 189 20.18 2.32 -17.33
C SER A 189 20.68 3.65 -16.78
N GLU A 190 21.59 4.31 -17.51
CA GLU A 190 22.24 5.56 -17.11
C GLU A 190 21.30 6.78 -17.07
N ASN A 191 20.00 6.60 -17.33
CA ASN A 191 19.01 7.66 -17.21
C ASN A 191 18.47 7.74 -15.77
N VAL A 192 18.94 8.74 -15.02
CA VAL A 192 18.52 9.00 -13.63
C VAL A 192 17.01 9.25 -13.51
N ASP A 193 16.36 9.70 -14.59
CA ASP A 193 14.91 9.96 -14.66
C ASP A 193 14.07 8.76 -15.15
N ALA A 194 14.70 7.62 -15.51
CA ALA A 194 14.01 6.42 -16.02
C ALA A 194 13.72 5.35 -14.94
N GLY A 195 14.01 5.63 -13.67
CA GLY A 195 13.67 4.73 -12.57
C GLY A 195 12.16 4.63 -12.39
N ARG A 196 11.60 3.42 -12.40
CA ARG A 196 10.19 3.22 -12.06
C ARG A 196 10.01 3.40 -10.57
N LYS A 197 9.40 4.53 -10.17
CA LYS A 197 9.06 4.87 -8.79
C LYS A 197 7.96 3.92 -8.32
N TRP A 198 8.17 3.27 -7.19
CA TRP A 198 7.15 2.45 -6.53
C TRP A 198 6.93 2.94 -5.10
N GLY A 199 5.75 2.63 -4.56
CA GLY A 199 5.35 3.00 -3.21
C GLY A 199 4.83 1.79 -2.46
N ILE A 200 5.32 1.59 -1.23
CA ILE A 200 4.83 0.57 -0.31
C ILE A 200 4.51 1.20 1.05
N GLY A 201 3.71 0.50 1.83
CA GLY A 201 3.39 0.89 3.19
C GLY A 201 3.42 -0.28 4.15
N VAL A 202 3.65 0.04 5.42
CA VAL A 202 3.58 -0.90 6.52
C VAL A 202 2.73 -0.28 7.61
N LEU A 203 1.63 -0.94 7.96
CA LEU A 203 0.78 -0.55 9.07
C LEU A 203 1.06 -1.47 10.25
N THR A 204 1.44 -0.92 11.39
CA THR A 204 1.69 -1.66 12.64
C THR A 204 0.67 -1.25 13.69
N GLU A 205 0.29 -2.18 14.56
CA GLU A 205 -0.60 -1.86 15.70
C GLU A 205 0.17 -1.41 16.95
N ASP A 206 1.48 -1.65 16.97
CA ASP A 206 2.39 -1.26 18.05
C ASP A 206 3.41 -0.21 17.58
N GLY A 207 3.92 0.53 18.55
CA GLY A 207 5.04 1.45 18.36
C GLY A 207 6.38 0.73 18.16
N PHE A 208 7.42 1.50 17.80
CA PHE A 208 8.74 0.96 17.52
C PHE A 208 9.52 0.67 18.80
N GLU A 209 10.30 -0.42 18.79
CA GLU A 209 11.21 -0.80 19.87
C GLU A 209 12.59 -1.13 19.30
N ASN A 210 13.64 -0.63 19.96
CA ASN A 210 15.02 -0.97 19.58
C ASN A 210 15.33 -2.36 20.13
N LYS A 211 15.11 -3.37 19.30
CA LYS A 211 15.26 -4.78 19.63
C LYS A 211 15.94 -5.52 18.50
N ASP A 212 16.85 -6.41 18.87
CA ASP A 212 17.56 -7.29 17.95
C ASP A 212 16.78 -8.60 17.65
N THR A 213 15.48 -8.61 17.95
CA THR A 213 14.52 -9.69 17.72
C THR A 213 13.20 -9.12 17.24
N PHE A 214 12.41 -9.92 16.51
CA PHE A 214 11.07 -9.51 16.08
C PHE A 214 10.11 -9.26 17.25
N TYR A 215 9.24 -8.27 17.09
CA TYR A 215 8.19 -7.87 18.01
C TYR A 215 6.96 -7.33 17.23
N GLY A 216 5.90 -7.00 17.96
CA GLY A 216 4.63 -6.54 17.41
C GLY A 216 3.53 -7.60 17.52
N SER A 217 2.30 -7.13 17.72
CA SER A 217 1.09 -7.93 17.84
C SER A 217 0.50 -8.26 16.47
N SER A 218 0.46 -7.27 15.57
CA SER A 218 -0.09 -7.38 14.22
C SER A 218 0.48 -6.30 13.31
N GLY A 219 0.43 -6.54 12.01
CA GLY A 219 0.73 -5.53 11.01
C GLY A 219 0.23 -5.91 9.62
N PHE A 220 0.26 -4.98 8.69
CA PHE A 220 -0.17 -5.18 7.31
C PHE A 220 0.88 -4.59 6.38
N LEU A 221 1.17 -5.28 5.29
CA LEU A 221 1.98 -4.72 4.21
C LEU A 221 1.04 -4.22 3.11
N CYS A 222 1.38 -3.13 2.44
CA CYS A 222 0.63 -2.69 1.28
C CYS A 222 1.53 -2.20 0.14
N ALA A 223 1.14 -2.51 -1.09
CA ALA A 223 1.54 -1.75 -2.26
C ALA A 223 0.63 -0.52 -2.33
N THR A 224 1.21 0.67 -2.51
CA THR A 224 0.49 1.94 -2.56
C THR A 224 0.64 2.67 -3.89
N TYR A 225 1.62 2.27 -4.71
CA TYR A 225 1.84 2.80 -6.05
C TYR A 225 2.73 1.85 -6.87
N PRO A 226 2.44 1.63 -8.16
CA PRO A 226 1.33 2.18 -8.97
C PRO A 226 -0.01 1.47 -8.70
N ILE A 227 0.04 0.24 -8.19
CA ILE A 227 -1.13 -0.54 -7.80
C ILE A 227 -1.34 -0.49 -6.29
N PHE A 228 -2.61 -0.62 -5.87
CA PHE A 228 -2.98 -0.89 -4.49
C PHE A 228 -3.16 -2.39 -4.22
N ARG A 229 -2.50 -2.90 -3.18
CA ARG A 229 -2.74 -4.24 -2.65
C ARG A 229 -2.44 -4.24 -1.16
N MET A 230 -3.28 -4.89 -0.36
CA MET A 230 -3.01 -5.11 1.07
C MET A 230 -2.75 -6.58 1.33
N LEU A 231 -1.65 -6.89 2.01
CA LEU A 231 -1.24 -8.22 2.44
C LEU A 231 -1.44 -8.31 3.95
N LEU A 232 -2.35 -9.20 4.37
CA LEU A 232 -2.66 -9.43 5.78
C LEU A 232 -1.63 -10.40 6.41
N PRO A 233 -1.53 -10.45 7.76
CA PRO A 233 -0.84 -11.52 8.44
C PRO A 233 -1.39 -12.89 8.03
N SER A 234 -0.51 -13.84 7.76
CA SER A 234 -0.89 -15.23 7.44
C SER A 234 -1.24 -16.03 8.71
N GLY A 235 -0.71 -15.60 9.87
CA GLY A 235 -0.81 -16.32 11.14
C GLY A 235 0.20 -17.47 11.32
N LYS A 236 1.03 -17.78 10.32
CA LYS A 236 2.02 -18.88 10.39
C LYS A 236 3.27 -18.50 11.18
N GLU A 237 3.72 -17.26 11.03
CA GLU A 237 4.86 -16.69 11.76
C GLU A 237 4.48 -15.35 12.40
N LYS A 238 5.20 -14.98 13.46
CA LYS A 238 4.96 -13.74 14.23
C LYS A 238 6.09 -12.72 14.05
N ASN A 239 6.84 -12.83 12.95
CA ASN A 239 7.96 -11.95 12.66
C ASN A 239 7.44 -10.65 12.03
N ILE A 240 6.69 -9.86 12.81
CA ILE A 240 5.98 -8.66 12.32
C ILE A 240 6.97 -7.56 11.98
N MET A 241 7.71 -7.05 12.97
CA MET A 241 8.76 -6.06 12.76
C MET A 241 9.96 -6.29 13.65
N TYR A 242 11.14 -5.84 13.24
CA TYR A 242 12.26 -5.64 14.14
C TYR A 242 13.02 -4.36 13.75
N CYS A 243 13.67 -3.74 14.73
CA CYS A 243 14.46 -2.54 14.53
C CYS A 243 15.73 -2.64 15.36
N HIS A 244 16.88 -2.78 14.70
CA HIS A 244 18.16 -2.92 15.37
C HIS A 244 19.06 -1.71 15.08
N LEU A 245 19.38 -0.94 16.12
CA LEU A 245 20.35 0.15 16.09
C LEU A 245 21.65 -0.24 16.80
N HIS A 246 22.77 0.35 16.39
CA HIS A 246 24.07 0.16 17.02
C HIS A 246 24.03 0.55 18.50
N THR A 247 24.22 -0.42 19.40
CA THR A 247 24.44 -0.15 20.83
C THR A 247 25.92 0.15 21.05
N GLN A 248 26.26 1.27 21.68
CA GLN A 248 27.65 1.72 21.92
C GLN A 248 28.51 0.73 22.74
N LEU A 249 27.90 -0.31 23.32
CA LEU A 249 28.60 -1.45 23.90
C LEU A 249 28.31 -2.70 23.04
N LYS A 250 29.24 -3.12 22.17
CA LYS A 250 29.23 -4.51 21.68
C LYS A 250 30.62 -5.12 21.56
N THR A 251 30.75 -6.25 22.25
CA THR A 251 31.71 -7.33 22.06
C THR A 251 31.65 -7.85 20.61
N TYR A 252 32.78 -8.28 20.06
CA TYR A 252 32.87 -8.82 18.70
C TYR A 252 31.88 -9.97 18.45
N GLU A 253 30.94 -9.79 17.52
CA GLU A 253 30.09 -10.85 16.96
C GLU A 253 30.65 -11.25 15.58
N ALA A 254 30.91 -12.54 15.36
CA ALA A 254 31.46 -13.05 14.10
C ALA A 254 30.51 -12.85 12.90
N THR A 255 29.21 -12.75 13.15
CA THR A 255 28.16 -12.47 12.16
C THR A 255 27.23 -11.37 12.71
N PRO A 256 27.52 -10.08 12.45
CA PRO A 256 26.70 -9.00 12.97
C PRO A 256 25.30 -9.03 12.37
N LYS A 257 24.29 -8.79 13.21
CA LYS A 257 22.90 -8.65 12.74
C LYS A 257 22.75 -7.40 11.85
N PRO A 258 21.87 -7.44 10.84
CA PRO A 258 21.62 -6.28 9.98
C PRO A 258 21.08 -5.10 10.80
N LEU A 259 21.72 -3.94 10.64
CA LEU A 259 21.33 -2.67 11.25
C LEU A 259 20.29 -1.98 10.37
N GLY A 260 19.12 -1.71 10.92
CA GLY A 260 18.01 -1.20 10.13
C GLY A 260 16.65 -1.51 10.71
N LEU A 261 15.64 -1.26 9.88
CA LEU A 261 14.24 -1.49 10.16
C LEU A 261 13.69 -2.53 9.19
N ALA A 262 13.02 -3.56 9.71
CA ALA A 262 12.53 -4.63 8.87
C ALA A 262 11.17 -5.18 9.27
N PHE A 263 10.55 -5.82 8.29
CA PHE A 263 9.19 -6.36 8.38
C PHE A 263 9.13 -7.71 7.67
N GLY A 264 8.48 -8.70 8.30
CA GLY A 264 8.27 -10.03 7.72
C GLY A 264 9.54 -10.86 7.50
N GLY A 265 9.37 -12.15 7.21
CA GLY A 265 10.48 -13.08 6.97
C GLY A 265 11.29 -13.41 8.22
N SER A 266 12.59 -13.65 8.05
CA SER A 266 13.54 -13.93 9.13
C SER A 266 14.72 -12.97 9.09
N ILE A 267 15.49 -12.87 10.18
CA ILE A 267 16.72 -12.07 10.20
C ILE A 267 17.65 -12.53 9.07
N GLY A 268 18.11 -11.59 8.24
CA GLY A 268 18.87 -11.79 7.01
C GLY A 268 18.03 -12.06 5.74
N ASN A 269 16.76 -12.42 5.88
CA ASN A 269 15.83 -12.76 4.79
C ASN A 269 14.46 -12.09 4.99
N GLU A 270 14.48 -10.81 5.35
CA GLU A 270 13.30 -10.02 5.63
C GLU A 270 12.49 -9.74 4.37
N ARG A 271 11.18 -9.63 4.52
CA ARG A 271 10.28 -9.28 3.40
C ARG A 271 10.52 -7.86 2.91
N ILE A 272 10.65 -6.93 3.85
CA ILE A 272 11.05 -5.55 3.63
C ILE A 272 12.17 -5.26 4.61
N PHE A 273 13.29 -4.72 4.11
CA PHE A 273 14.40 -4.24 4.94
C PHE A 273 14.83 -2.85 4.48
N ILE A 274 14.96 -1.93 5.43
CA ILE A 274 15.46 -0.58 5.24
C ILE A 274 16.76 -0.49 6.02
N ASP A 275 17.84 -0.10 5.35
CA ASP A 275 19.16 0.04 5.96
C ASP A 275 19.25 1.19 6.98
N GLU A 276 20.37 1.28 7.69
CA GLU A 276 20.54 2.25 8.76
C GLU A 276 20.56 3.71 8.31
N ASP A 277 20.96 4.00 7.07
CA ASP A 277 21.07 5.35 6.53
C ASP A 277 19.87 5.76 5.65
N PHE A 278 18.92 4.84 5.45
CA PHE A 278 17.76 4.98 4.57
C PHE A 278 18.17 5.25 3.11
N SER A 279 19.32 4.72 2.69
CA SER A 279 19.81 4.80 1.30
C SER A 279 19.28 3.65 0.44
N LYS A 280 19.03 2.48 1.04
CA LYS A 280 18.57 1.28 0.34
C LYS A 280 17.39 0.62 1.04
N VAL A 281 16.39 0.29 0.23
CA VAL A 281 15.27 -0.58 0.63
C VAL A 281 15.37 -1.88 -0.15
N THR A 282 15.32 -3.01 0.55
CA THR A 282 15.29 -4.35 -0.03
C THR A 282 13.89 -4.92 0.13
N VAL A 283 13.28 -5.34 -0.98
CA VAL A 283 11.96 -5.99 -1.00
C VAL A 283 12.12 -7.39 -1.60
N ARG A 284 12.01 -8.43 -0.78
CA ARG A 284 12.24 -9.84 -1.20
C ARG A 284 10.94 -10.53 -1.56
N HIS A 285 10.98 -11.53 -2.45
CA HIS A 285 9.79 -12.29 -2.89
C HIS A 285 9.05 -12.98 -1.73
N HIS A 286 7.73 -13.18 -1.84
CA HIS A 286 6.91 -13.67 -0.71
C HIS A 286 7.28 -15.07 -0.24
N ALA A 287 7.98 -15.86 -1.07
CA ALA A 287 8.45 -17.19 -0.71
C ALA A 287 9.41 -17.21 0.51
N VAL A 288 10.10 -16.10 0.81
CA VAL A 288 10.98 -16.01 1.98
C VAL A 288 10.23 -15.62 3.26
N ASP A 289 8.94 -15.30 3.15
CA ASP A 289 8.15 -14.70 4.21
C ASP A 289 6.87 -15.51 4.45
N LYS A 290 6.77 -16.08 5.65
CA LYS A 290 5.55 -16.74 6.10
C LYS A 290 4.74 -15.87 7.06
N THR A 291 5.20 -14.66 7.42
CA THR A 291 4.47 -13.76 8.31
C THR A 291 3.24 -13.20 7.61
N TYR A 292 3.37 -12.78 6.35
CA TYR A 292 2.29 -12.15 5.58
C TYR A 292 1.75 -13.07 4.48
N GLN A 293 0.59 -12.71 3.94
CA GLN A 293 0.02 -13.38 2.77
C GLN A 293 0.92 -13.25 1.54
N ASN A 294 0.81 -14.26 0.67
CA ASN A 294 1.50 -14.28 -0.61
C ASN A 294 1.06 -13.11 -1.50
N GLY A 295 1.99 -12.57 -2.27
CA GLY A 295 1.71 -11.51 -3.23
C GLY A 295 2.94 -10.69 -3.56
N SER A 296 2.84 -9.82 -4.55
CA SER A 296 3.90 -8.86 -4.85
C SER A 296 3.65 -7.53 -4.12
N LEU A 297 4.73 -6.88 -3.67
CA LEU A 297 4.70 -5.51 -3.12
C LEU A 297 5.13 -4.46 -4.14
N ILE A 298 5.88 -4.85 -5.17
CA ILE A 298 6.38 -3.96 -6.22
C ILE A 298 6.17 -4.62 -7.59
N PRO A 299 5.82 -3.87 -8.65
CA PRO A 299 5.80 -4.42 -10.00
C PRO A 299 7.18 -5.00 -10.37
N ASN A 300 7.21 -6.03 -11.21
CA ASN A 300 8.41 -6.82 -11.55
C ASN A 300 9.01 -7.66 -10.41
N GLN A 301 8.29 -7.90 -9.31
CA GLN A 301 8.73 -8.88 -8.32
C GLN A 301 8.48 -10.28 -8.88
N ILE A 302 9.37 -10.72 -9.78
CA ILE A 302 9.29 -12.01 -10.45
C ILE A 302 9.14 -13.12 -9.40
N ASP A 303 8.07 -13.89 -9.54
CA ASP A 303 7.91 -15.14 -8.82
C ASP A 303 8.91 -16.14 -9.42
N LEU A 304 10.08 -16.26 -8.79
CA LEU A 304 11.07 -17.26 -9.21
C LEU A 304 10.51 -18.69 -9.08
N ALA A 305 9.37 -18.91 -8.39
CA ALA A 305 8.68 -20.19 -8.44
C ALA A 305 8.02 -20.46 -9.82
N ALA A 306 7.72 -19.43 -10.62
CA ALA A 306 7.30 -19.62 -12.02
C ALA A 306 8.45 -20.10 -12.92
N PHE A 307 9.70 -19.84 -12.54
CA PHE A 307 10.89 -20.45 -13.17
C PHE A 307 11.25 -21.82 -12.58
N GLY A 308 10.54 -22.27 -11.54
CA GLY A 308 10.76 -23.56 -10.88
C GLY A 308 10.36 -24.77 -11.74
N ASN A 309 9.52 -24.57 -12.76
CA ASN A 309 9.20 -25.60 -13.76
C ASN A 309 10.11 -25.50 -15.00
N TRP A 310 11.42 -25.26 -14.82
CA TRP A 310 12.40 -25.46 -15.90
C TRP A 310 12.25 -26.85 -16.55
N GLU A 311 11.86 -27.85 -15.75
CA GLU A 311 11.49 -29.21 -16.20
C GLU A 311 10.45 -29.22 -17.33
N ASP A 312 9.50 -28.28 -17.33
CA ASP A 312 8.39 -28.22 -18.30
C ASP A 312 8.58 -27.12 -19.36
N SER A 313 9.71 -26.40 -19.38
CA SER A 313 9.95 -25.33 -20.35
C SER A 313 10.08 -25.89 -21.77
N PRO A 314 9.46 -25.26 -22.79
CA PRO A 314 9.64 -25.67 -24.19
C PRO A 314 11.12 -25.64 -24.63
N GLU A 315 11.94 -24.80 -24.01
CA GLU A 315 13.39 -24.75 -24.22
C GLU A 315 14.08 -26.03 -23.72
N LYS A 316 13.69 -26.53 -22.55
CA LYS A 316 14.18 -27.80 -22.02
C LYS A 316 13.66 -28.98 -22.82
N MET A 317 12.38 -29.00 -23.22
CA MET A 317 11.86 -30.03 -24.13
C MET A 317 12.64 -30.08 -25.45
N MET A 318 12.97 -28.92 -26.04
CA MET A 318 13.81 -28.85 -27.23
C MET A 318 15.23 -29.36 -26.97
N MET A 319 15.83 -29.00 -25.83
CA MET A 319 17.16 -29.47 -25.44
C MET A 319 17.20 -30.99 -25.18
N ASP A 320 16.16 -31.54 -24.55
CA ASP A 320 15.98 -32.99 -24.34
C ASP A 320 15.79 -33.75 -25.67
N MET A 321 15.01 -33.20 -26.62
CA MET A 321 14.85 -33.80 -27.96
C MET A 321 16.15 -33.79 -28.77
N VAL A 322 16.98 -32.76 -28.62
CA VAL A 322 18.30 -32.67 -29.28
C VAL A 322 19.30 -33.62 -28.62
N SER A 323 19.19 -33.82 -27.30
CA SER A 323 20.12 -34.64 -26.52
C SER A 323 19.81 -36.13 -26.59
N ASP A 324 18.53 -36.52 -26.66
CA ASP A 324 18.08 -37.90 -26.83
C ASP A 324 16.80 -37.99 -27.68
N PRO A 325 16.93 -38.11 -29.01
CA PRO A 325 15.79 -38.12 -29.93
C PRO A 325 14.88 -39.35 -29.78
N ASN A 326 15.23 -40.34 -28.94
CA ASN A 326 14.41 -41.54 -28.70
C ASN A 326 13.53 -41.47 -27.45
N LYS A 327 13.66 -40.43 -26.62
CA LYS A 327 12.95 -40.31 -25.33
C LYS A 327 11.46 -39.94 -25.50
N ALA A 328 11.08 -39.30 -26.60
CA ALA A 328 9.71 -38.83 -26.84
C ALA A 328 8.84 -39.89 -27.53
N ARG A 329 8.41 -40.94 -26.80
CA ARG A 329 7.19 -41.75 -27.10
C ARG A 329 7.00 -42.87 -26.08
N ARG A 330 6.48 -42.53 -24.91
CA ARG A 330 5.66 -43.46 -24.11
C ARG A 330 4.48 -42.67 -23.54
N GLU A 331 3.50 -42.41 -24.39
CA GLU A 331 2.13 -42.21 -23.90
C GLU A 331 1.62 -43.57 -23.45
N GLU A 332 1.27 -43.68 -22.17
CA GLU A 332 0.53 -44.81 -21.61
C GLU A 332 -0.83 -44.92 -22.31
N ARG A 333 -1.14 -46.12 -22.80
CA ARG A 333 -2.48 -46.53 -23.22
C ARG A 333 -3.30 -46.97 -22.02
#